data_AF-A0A816H158-F1
#
_entry.id   AF-A0A816H158-F1
#
_cell.length_a   1.000
_cell.length_b   1.000
_cell.length_c   1.000
_cell.angle_alpha   90.00
_cell.angle_beta   90.00
_cell.angle_gamma   90.00
#
_symmetry.space_group_name_H-M   'P 1'
#
loop_
_entity.id
_entity.type
_entity.pdbx_description
1 polymer ?
#
loop_
_entity_poly.entity_id
_entity_poly.type
_entity_poly.pdbx_seq_one_letter_code
_entity_poly.pdbx_strand_id
1 'polypeptide(L)' 'MAMLIKVAQDIDSNDVLQFAVRADNSVSYETLNGFFPGLSGLKYKDTNTNAWT' A
#
# COMPACT_ATOMS: atom_id res chain seq x y z
N MET A 1 12.53 -10.25 11.37
CA MET A 1 11.66 -9.05 11.28
C MET A 1 10.87 -9.17 9.98
N ALA A 2 9.54 -9.07 10.04
CA ALA A 2 8.71 -9.04 8.83
C ALA A 2 8.68 -7.62 8.27
N MET A 3 8.82 -7.46 6.96
CA MET A 3 8.70 -6.17 6.29
C MET A 3 7.22 -5.80 6.17
N LEU A 4 6.88 -4.53 6.40
CA LEU A 4 5.50 -4.03 6.34
C LEU A 4 5.43 -2.86 5.36
N ILE A 5 4.33 -2.75 4.60
CA ILE A 5 3.99 -1.55 3.84
C ILE A 5 2.83 -0.80 4.51
N LYS A 6 2.81 0.51 4.31
CA LYS A 6 1.71 1.39 4.73
C LYS A 6 0.89 1.75 3.50
N VAL A 7 -0.42 1.52 3.55
CA VAL A 7 -1.34 1.84 2.45
C VAL A 7 -2.52 2.60 3.03
N ALA A 8 -2.93 3.64 2.32
CA ALA A 8 -4.11 4.44 2.64
C ALA A 8 -4.87 4.71 1.34
N GLN A 9 -6.16 5.04 1.45
CA GLN A 9 -6.98 5.38 0.28
C GLN A 9 -6.51 6.68 -0.39
N ASP A 10 -5.99 7.61 0.40
CA ASP A 10 -5.44 8.88 -0.04
C ASP A 10 -4.16 9.21 0.74
N ILE A 11 -3.27 10.02 0.14
CA ILE A 11 -1.98 10.39 0.73
C ILE A 11 -2.13 11.26 1.99
N ASP A 12 -3.21 12.04 2.07
CA ASP A 12 -3.53 12.89 3.21
C ASP A 12 -4.46 12.20 4.22
N SER A 13 -4.80 10.93 3.99
CA SER A 13 -5.65 10.16 4.90
C SER A 13 -4.90 9.82 6.18
N ASN A 14 -5.55 10.07 7.32
CA ASN A 14 -5.09 9.58 8.62
C ASN A 14 -5.37 8.08 8.81
N ASP A 15 -6.19 7.49 7.94
CA ASP A 15 -6.55 6.08 7.96
C ASP A 15 -5.51 5.27 7.15
N VAL A 16 -4.36 5.03 7.79
CA VAL A 16 -3.23 4.29 7.22
C VAL A 16 -3.21 2.88 7.78
N LEU A 17 -3.38 1.89 6.90
CA LEU A 17 -3.32 0.47 7.24
C LEU A 17 -1.94 -0.10 6.95
N GLN A 18 -1.51 -1.08 7.76
CA GLN A 18 -0.22 -1.76 7.60
C GLN A 18 -0.42 -3.19 7.13
N PHE A 19 0.33 -3.58 6.10
CA PHE A 19 0.25 -4.91 5.49
C PHE A 19 1.60 -5.62 5.53
N ALA A 20 1.57 -6.90 5.91
CA ALA A 20 2.75 -7.74 5.90
C ALA A 20 3.20 -8.06 4.47
N VAL A 21 4.46 -7.79 4.19
CA VAL A 21 5.12 -8.16 2.95
C VAL A 21 5.60 -9.60 3.09
N ARG A 22 5.26 -10.40 2.08
CA ARG A 22 5.71 -11.78 1.95
C ARG A 22 7.22 -11.82 1.65
N ALA A 23 7.80 -13.01 1.77
CA ALA A 23 9.24 -13.21 1.55
C ALA A 23 9.70 -12.90 0.10
N ASP A 24 8.78 -12.87 -0.86
CA ASP A 24 9.00 -12.55 -2.27
C ASP A 24 8.85 -11.04 -2.57
N ASN A 25 8.80 -10.19 -1.54
CA ASN A 25 8.54 -8.75 -1.63
C ASN A 25 7.17 -8.40 -2.24
N SER A 26 6.20 -9.31 -2.20
CA SER A 26 4.83 -9.06 -2.64
C SER A 26 3.84 -8.90 -1.47
N VAL A 27 2.69 -8.30 -1.76
CA VAL A 27 1.54 -8.25 -0.85
C VAL A 27 0.33 -8.84 -1.56
N SER A 28 -0.50 -9.60 -0.82
CA SER A 28 -1.67 -10.24 -1.40
C SER A 28 -2.72 -9.22 -1.83
N TYR A 29 -3.11 -9.26 -3.11
CA TYR A 29 -4.21 -8.45 -3.64
C TYR A 29 -5.52 -8.70 -2.89
N GLU A 30 -5.83 -9.96 -2.56
CA GLU A 30 -7.06 -10.31 -1.85
C GLU A 30 -7.13 -9.65 -0.48
N THR A 31 -5.98 -9.59 0.22
CA THR A 31 -5.87 -8.88 1.49
C THR A 31 -6.15 -7.40 1.28
N LEU A 32 -5.50 -6.75 0.30
CA LEU A 32 -5.71 -5.32 0.05
C LEU A 32 -7.15 -5.00 -0.39
N ASN A 33 -7.73 -5.77 -1.30
CA ASN A 33 -9.10 -5.57 -1.79
C ASN A 33 -10.15 -5.80 -0.70
N GLY A 34 -9.85 -6.62 0.32
CA GLY A 34 -10.70 -6.78 1.50
C GLY A 34 -10.83 -5.51 2.35
N PHE A 35 -9.78 -4.68 2.41
CA PHE A 35 -9.81 -3.37 3.10
C PHE A 35 -10.18 -2.21 2.18
N PHE A 36 -9.77 -2.29 0.91
CA PHE A 36 -10.03 -1.28 -0.12
C PHE A 36 -10.91 -1.89 -1.22
N PRO A 37 -12.24 -1.96 -1.04
CA PRO A 37 -13.11 -2.60 -2.00
C PRO A 37 -13.11 -1.85 -3.34
N GLY A 38 -12.90 -2.58 -4.43
CA GLY A 38 -12.80 -1.99 -5.77
C GLY A 38 -11.41 -1.48 -6.13
N LEU A 39 -10.38 -1.90 -5.37
CA LEU A 39 -8.99 -1.61 -5.68
C LEU A 39 -8.62 -2.19 -7.06
N SER A 40 -8.24 -1.31 -7.99
CA SER A 40 -7.70 -1.69 -9.30
C SER A 40 -6.17 -1.54 -9.38
N GLY A 41 -5.58 -0.72 -8.51
CA GLY A 41 -4.16 -0.46 -8.47
C GLY A 41 -3.76 0.41 -7.28
N LEU A 42 -2.45 0.48 -7.05
CA LEU A 42 -1.85 1.35 -6.06
C LEU A 42 -0.99 2.38 -6.78
N LYS A 43 -0.95 3.59 -6.21
CA LYS A 43 0.01 4.62 -6.57
C LYS A 43 0.84 4.96 -5.33
N TYR A 44 2.09 5.32 -5.52
CA TYR A 44 2.93 5.88 -4.48
C TYR A 44 3.56 7.18 -4.95
N LYS A 45 3.88 8.06 -4.00
CA LYS A 45 4.63 9.27 -4.27
C LYS A 45 6.07 9.05 -3.80
N ASP A 46 7.01 9.09 -4.73
CA ASP A 46 8.43 9.03 -4.38
C ASP A 46 8.84 10.32 -3.67
N THR A 47 9.39 10.23 -2.46
CA THR A 47 9.71 11.41 -1.65
C THR A 47 10.98 12.13 -2.12
N ASN A 48 11.83 11.48 -2.91
CA ASN A 48 13.07 12.07 -3.42
C ASN A 48 12.78 12.94 -4.65
N THR A 49 11.91 12.45 -5.52
CA THR A 49 11.59 13.06 -6.82
C THR A 49 10.23 13.77 -6.82
N ASN A 50 9.40 13.58 -5.80
CA ASN A 50 8.01 14.04 -5.71
C ASN A 50 7.10 13.54 -6.87
N ALA A 51 7.54 12.56 -7.65
CA ALA A 51 6.79 11.98 -8.74
C ALA A 51 5.74 10.97 -8.24
N TRP A 52 4.61 10.90 -8.94
CA TRP A 52 3.62 9.85 -8.76
C TRP A 52 3.96 8.68 -9.66
N THR A 53 3.98 7.48 -9.08
CA THR A 53 4.15 6.21 -9.79
C THR A 53 3.05 5.25 -9.40
#